data_AF-A0A1F3X5B9-F1
#
_entry.id   AF-A0A1F3X5B9-F1
#
_cell.length_a   1.000
_cell.length_b   1.000
_cell.length_c   1.000
_cell.angle_alpha   90.00
_cell.angle_beta   90.00
_cell.angle_gamma   90.00
#
_symmetry.space_group_name_H-M   'P 1'
#
loop_
_entity.id
_entity.type
_entity.pdbx_description
1 polymer ?
#
loop_
_entity_poly.entity_id
_entity_poly.type
_entity_poly.pdbx_seq_one_letter_code
_entity_poly.pdbx_strand_id
1 'polypeptide(L)'
;MGIANGKIKENQIDPLFVILEQHLCNFKDPDIDRKTFIAAVVAEYLGYLRNNNITVPRALEQPVIEELANQVNTMLVKRIYGCLTIEDFQRHVPDTTKKRAKTRYSKLSSR
;
A
#
# COMPACT_ATOMS: atom_id res chain seq x y z
N MET A 1 -12.60 -6.80 -38.25
CA MET A 1 -12.38 -5.83 -37.16
C MET A 1 -12.34 -6.61 -35.85
N GLY A 2 -11.16 -6.80 -35.25
CA GLY A 2 -10.99 -7.43 -33.94
C GLY A 2 -10.14 -6.51 -33.08
N ILE A 3 -10.72 -5.98 -32.01
CA ILE A 3 -10.17 -4.86 -31.24
C ILE A 3 -9.28 -5.41 -30.11
N ALA A 4 -8.02 -4.97 -30.15
CA ALA A 4 -7.05 -4.77 -29.07
C ALA A 4 -6.76 -5.90 -28.06
N ASN A 5 -5.55 -6.44 -28.23
CA ASN A 5 -4.68 -7.03 -27.22
C ASN A 5 -4.65 -6.26 -25.89
N GLY A 6 -5.21 -6.84 -24.83
CA GLY A 6 -4.87 -6.49 -23.46
C GLY A 6 -3.75 -7.41 -22.97
N LYS A 7 -2.48 -7.05 -23.19
CA LYS A 7 -1.35 -7.70 -22.50
C LYS A 7 -1.51 -7.43 -20.99
N ILE A 8 -2.09 -8.38 -20.26
CA ILE A 8 -1.97 -8.40 -18.81
C ILE A 8 -0.47 -8.55 -18.54
N LYS A 9 0.19 -7.48 -18.08
CA LYS A 9 1.58 -7.58 -17.61
C LYS A 9 1.57 -8.43 -16.34
N GLU A 10 1.71 -9.73 -16.51
CA GLU A 10 2.06 -10.66 -15.45
C GLU A 10 3.31 -10.11 -14.73
N ASN A 11 3.27 -10.15 -13.38
CA ASN A 11 4.37 -9.89 -12.46
C ASN A 11 4.62 -8.45 -11.91
N GLN A 12 3.74 -7.47 -12.10
CA GLN A 12 3.82 -6.22 -11.30
C GLN A 12 3.08 -6.39 -9.97
N ILE A 13 3.82 -6.24 -8.86
CA ILE A 13 3.25 -6.16 -7.51
C ILE A 13 2.35 -4.92 -7.42
N ASP A 14 1.17 -5.08 -6.82
CA ASP A 14 0.20 -4.00 -6.63
C ASP A 14 0.85 -2.78 -5.92
N PRO A 15 0.74 -1.56 -6.47
CA PRO A 15 1.28 -0.35 -5.84
C PRO A 15 0.74 -0.10 -4.43
N LEU A 16 -0.53 -0.39 -4.15
CA LEU A 16 -1.12 -0.25 -2.83
C LEU A 16 -0.42 -1.16 -1.81
N PHE A 17 -0.09 -2.39 -2.23
CA PHE A 17 0.68 -3.31 -1.40
C PHE A 17 2.12 -2.84 -1.19
N VAL A 18 2.77 -2.31 -2.21
CA VAL A 18 4.15 -1.78 -2.09
C VAL A 18 4.20 -0.60 -1.10
N ILE A 19 3.22 0.31 -1.18
CA ILE A 19 3.08 1.43 -0.25
C ILE A 19 2.84 0.91 1.17
N LEU A 20 1.91 -0.02 1.36
CA LEU A 20 1.66 -0.64 2.66
C LEU A 20 2.94 -1.26 3.26
N GLU A 21 3.70 -2.05 2.48
CA GLU A 21 4.93 -2.67 2.98
C GLU A 21 5.97 -1.64 3.40
N GLN A 22 6.10 -0.55 2.65
CA GLN A 22 6.99 0.55 2.98
C GLN A 22 6.57 1.23 4.29
N HIS A 23 5.28 1.51 4.48
CA HIS A 23 4.74 2.08 5.72
C HIS A 23 4.96 1.14 6.91
N LEU A 24 4.69 -0.15 6.77
CA LEU A 24 4.94 -1.16 7.81
C LEU A 24 6.41 -1.23 8.21
N CYS A 25 7.32 -1.20 7.25
CA CYS A 25 8.76 -1.32 7.52
C CYS A 25 9.40 -0.03 8.08
N ASN A 26 8.76 1.13 7.88
CA ASN A 26 9.26 2.43 8.34
C ASN A 26 8.35 3.10 9.36
N PHE A 27 7.42 2.35 9.94
CA PHE A 27 6.60 2.80 11.06
C PHE A 27 7.53 3.21 12.21
N LYS A 28 7.35 4.42 12.72
CA LYS A 28 8.21 5.03 13.75
C LYS A 28 7.44 5.47 14.99
N ASP A 29 6.12 5.57 14.88
CA ASP A 29 5.25 6.12 15.91
C ASP A 29 4.40 5.00 16.51
N PRO A 30 4.74 4.48 17.69
CA PRO A 30 3.98 3.40 18.34
C PRO A 30 2.59 3.84 18.80
N ASP A 31 2.34 5.15 18.94
CA ASP A 31 1.08 5.70 19.46
C ASP A 31 0.06 5.96 18.35
N ILE A 32 0.45 5.85 17.07
CA ILE A 32 -0.47 6.06 15.96
C ILE A 32 -1.47 4.90 15.90
N ASP A 33 -2.75 5.24 15.93
CA ASP A 33 -3.80 4.24 15.89
C ASP A 33 -3.92 3.62 14.48
N ARG A 34 -4.50 2.43 14.42
CA ARG A 34 -4.66 1.66 13.18
C ARG A 34 -5.42 2.42 12.09
N LYS A 35 -6.42 3.24 12.43
CA LYS A 35 -7.17 4.02 11.42
C LYS A 35 -6.28 5.08 10.81
N THR A 36 -5.50 5.79 11.63
CA THR A 36 -4.55 6.79 11.16
C THR A 36 -3.47 6.17 10.27
N PHE A 37 -2.94 4.99 10.62
CA PHE A 37 -2.03 4.24 9.75
C PHE A 37 -2.66 3.90 8.40
N ILE A 38 -3.87 3.35 8.40
CA ILE A 38 -4.59 3.00 7.16
C ILE A 38 -4.85 4.25 6.31
N ALA A 39 -5.29 5.35 6.93
CA ALA A 39 -5.54 6.61 6.25
C ALA A 39 -4.26 7.17 5.58
N ALA A 40 -3.10 7.05 6.23
CA ALA A 40 -1.81 7.45 5.65
C ALA A 40 -1.46 6.64 4.39
N VAL A 41 -1.63 5.32 4.44
CA VAL A 41 -1.41 4.43 3.28
C VAL A 41 -2.35 4.77 2.13
N VAL A 42 -3.65 4.97 2.41
CA VAL A 42 -4.65 5.33 1.39
C VAL A 42 -4.35 6.70 0.79
N ALA A 43 -4.01 7.70 1.60
CA ALA A 43 -3.67 9.04 1.14
C ALA A 43 -2.45 9.03 0.20
N GLU A 44 -1.42 8.25 0.54
CA GLU A 44 -0.24 8.09 -0.31
C GLU A 44 -0.57 7.38 -1.62
N TYR A 45 -1.39 6.33 -1.59
CA TYR A 45 -1.84 5.64 -2.81
C TYR A 45 -2.67 6.55 -3.73
N LEU A 46 -3.59 7.35 -3.18
CA LEU A 46 -4.32 8.35 -3.96
C LEU A 46 -3.38 9.45 -4.51
N GLY A 47 -2.32 9.80 -3.79
CA GLY A 47 -1.23 10.64 -4.30
C GLY A 47 -0.52 9.99 -5.49
N TYR A 48 -0.17 8.71 -5.37
CA TYR A 48 0.43 7.92 -6.44
C TYR A 48 -0.46 7.87 -7.70
N LEU A 49 -1.77 7.62 -7.56
CA LEU A 49 -2.71 7.61 -8.69
C LEU A 49 -2.73 8.97 -9.40
N ARG A 50 -2.83 10.08 -8.65
CA ARG A 50 -2.82 11.43 -9.21
C ARG A 50 -1.54 11.73 -9.98
N ASN A 51 -0.38 11.34 -9.46
CA ASN A 51 0.91 11.49 -10.15
C ASN A 51 1.00 10.67 -11.45
N ASN A 52 0.19 9.61 -11.57
CA ASN A 52 0.09 8.78 -12.78
C ASN A 52 -1.08 9.22 -13.69
N ASN A 53 -1.62 10.42 -13.50
CA ASN A 53 -2.77 10.97 -14.24
C ASN A 53 -4.06 10.14 -14.10
N ILE A 54 -4.18 9.34 -13.03
CA ILE A 54 -5.40 8.61 -12.69
C ILE A 54 -6.15 9.44 -11.66
N THR A 55 -7.34 9.92 -12.03
CA THR A 55 -8.18 10.77 -11.18
C THR A 55 -9.45 10.03 -10.80
N VAL A 56 -9.83 10.09 -9.53
CA VAL A 56 -11.11 9.58 -9.03
C VAL A 56 -12.15 10.69 -9.16
N PRO A 57 -13.32 10.45 -9.78
CA PRO A 57 -14.38 11.44 -9.81
C PRO A 57 -14.80 11.84 -8.40
N ARG A 58 -15.05 13.13 -8.17
CA ARG A 58 -15.39 13.66 -6.83
C ARG A 58 -16.57 12.95 -6.16
N ALA A 59 -17.57 12.55 -6.94
CA ALA A 59 -18.73 11.79 -6.43
C ALA A 59 -18.38 10.38 -5.92
N LEU A 60 -17.23 9.84 -6.35
CA LEU A 60 -16.74 8.51 -6.00
C LEU A 60 -15.56 8.54 -5.03
N GLU A 61 -15.04 9.71 -4.67
CA GLU A 61 -13.88 9.83 -3.77
C GLU A 61 -14.11 9.11 -2.45
N GLN A 62 -15.22 9.40 -1.78
CA GLN A 62 -15.53 8.81 -0.47
C GLN A 62 -15.72 7.28 -0.54
N PRO A 63 -16.56 6.72 -1.45
CA PRO A 63 -16.66 5.27 -1.64
C PRO A 63 -15.32 4.59 -1.97
N VAL A 64 -14.48 5.23 -2.79
CA VAL A 64 -13.16 4.69 -3.15
C VAL A 64 -12.22 4.71 -1.95
N ILE A 65 -12.22 5.77 -1.14
CA ILE A 65 -11.44 5.84 0.10
C ILE A 65 -11.85 4.72 1.06
N GLU A 66 -13.15 4.49 1.24
CA GLU A 66 -13.67 3.43 2.12
C GLU A 66 -13.26 2.04 1.64
N GLU A 67 -13.41 1.77 0.35
CA GLU A 67 -13.00 0.50 -0.24
C GLU A 67 -11.49 0.28 -0.14
N LEU A 68 -10.68 1.29 -0.44
CA LEU A 68 -9.22 1.22 -0.27
C LEU A 68 -8.84 1.00 1.20
N ALA A 69 -9.50 1.66 2.14
CA ALA A 69 -9.26 1.46 3.56
C ALA A 69 -9.56 0.01 3.97
N ASN A 70 -10.65 -0.59 3.47
CA ASN A 70 -10.98 -1.99 3.71
C ASN A 70 -9.93 -2.95 3.13
N GLN A 71 -9.43 -2.67 1.93
CA GLN A 71 -8.38 -3.45 1.29
C GLN A 71 -7.06 -3.36 2.07
N VAL A 72 -6.63 -2.15 2.43
CA VAL A 72 -5.44 -1.91 3.25
C VAL A 72 -5.57 -2.61 4.59
N ASN A 73 -6.74 -2.51 5.23
CA ASN A 73 -7.02 -3.18 6.50
C ASN A 73 -6.88 -4.71 6.37
N THR A 74 -7.42 -5.28 5.30
CA THR A 74 -7.33 -6.73 5.03
C THR A 74 -5.88 -7.17 4.80
N MET A 75 -5.11 -6.40 4.02
CA MET A 75 -3.70 -6.67 3.78
C MET A 75 -2.86 -6.53 5.06
N LEU A 76 -3.13 -5.49 5.86
CA LEU A 76 -2.48 -5.23 7.13
C LEU A 76 -2.63 -6.43 8.06
N VAL A 77 -3.87 -6.89 8.31
CA VAL A 77 -4.15 -8.04 9.19
C VAL A 77 -3.42 -9.28 8.71
N LYS A 78 -3.45 -9.57 7.40
CA LYS A 78 -2.73 -10.72 6.84
C LYS A 78 -1.22 -10.58 7.02
N ARG A 79 -0.69 -9.37 6.96
CA ARG A 79 0.76 -9.12 7.01
C ARG A 79 1.33 -9.20 8.42
N ILE A 80 0.58 -8.70 9.41
CA ILE A 80 0.96 -8.76 10.83
C ILE A 80 0.41 -10.00 11.52
N TYR A 81 -0.15 -10.97 10.78
CA TYR A 81 -0.70 -12.19 11.37
C TYR A 81 0.36 -12.89 12.25
N GLY A 82 0.01 -13.16 13.50
CA GLY A 82 0.94 -13.67 14.51
C GLY A 82 1.66 -12.59 15.34
N CYS A 83 1.45 -11.31 15.04
CA CYS A 83 1.91 -10.15 15.82
C CYS A 83 0.71 -9.39 16.39
N LEU A 84 0.81 -8.93 17.64
CA LEU A 84 -0.28 -8.17 18.29
C LEU A 84 -0.33 -6.73 17.79
N THR A 85 0.84 -6.17 17.46
CA THR A 85 1.00 -4.79 17.01
C THR A 85 1.89 -4.68 15.77
N ILE A 86 1.86 -3.52 15.10
CA ILE A 86 2.80 -3.20 14.01
C ILE A 86 4.24 -3.18 14.54
N GLU A 87 4.44 -2.70 15.77
CA GLU A 87 5.75 -2.70 16.42
C GLU A 87 6.28 -4.13 16.62
N ASP A 88 5.45 -5.05 17.10
CA ASP A 88 5.82 -6.46 17.22
C ASP A 88 6.20 -7.05 15.86
N PHE A 89 5.47 -6.72 14.81
CA PHE A 89 5.82 -7.13 13.46
C PHE A 89 7.21 -6.62 13.06
N GLN A 90 7.55 -5.36 13.33
CA GLN A 90 8.85 -4.78 12.97
C GLN A 90 10.04 -5.40 13.72
N ARG A 91 9.81 -5.88 14.95
CA ARG A 91 10.81 -6.62 15.74
C ARG A 91 11.11 -8.01 15.17
N HIS A 92 10.10 -8.66 14.60
CA HIS A 92 10.23 -10.01 14.04
C HIS A 92 10.56 -10.03 12.55
N VAL A 93 10.36 -8.92 11.83
CA VAL A 93 10.60 -8.88 10.39
C VAL A 93 12.10 -8.78 10.09
N PRO A 94 12.67 -9.69 9.28
CA PRO A 94 14.10 -9.68 8.99
C PRO A 94 14.49 -8.47 8.13
N ASP A 95 15.72 -8.00 8.29
CA ASP A 95 16.25 -6.84 7.55
C ASP A 95 16.24 -7.01 6.04
N THR A 96 16.31 -8.25 5.56
CA THR A 96 16.18 -8.58 4.13
C THR A 96 14.81 -8.18 3.59
N THR A 97 13.74 -8.34 4.36
CA THR A 97 12.39 -7.90 4.01
C THR A 97 12.28 -6.39 4.00
N LYS A 98 12.85 -5.70 5.00
CA LYS A 98 12.89 -4.22 5.05
C LYS A 98 13.61 -3.63 3.82
N LYS A 99 14.77 -4.20 3.45
CA LYS A 99 15.53 -3.82 2.25
C LYS A 99 14.73 -4.05 0.96
N ARG A 100 14.02 -5.18 0.86
CA ARG A 100 13.16 -5.51 -0.29
C ARG A 100 12.01 -4.53 -0.44
N ALA A 101 11.32 -4.21 0.66
CA ALA A 101 10.24 -3.21 0.68
C ALA A 101 10.74 -1.85 0.18
N LYS A 102 11.85 -1.36 0.73
CA LYS A 102 12.48 -0.11 0.29
C LYS A 102 12.84 -0.13 -1.21
N THR A 103 13.42 -1.22 -1.69
CA THR A 103 13.79 -1.36 -3.11
C THR A 103 12.58 -1.33 -4.04
N ARG A 104 11.49 -2.02 -3.66
CA ARG A 104 10.22 -2.01 -4.42
C ARG A 104 9.63 -0.61 -4.44
N TYR A 105 9.61 0.07 -3.30
CA TYR A 105 9.10 1.43 -3.18
C TYR A 105 9.89 2.43 -4.02
N SER A 106 11.23 2.37 -4.00
CA SER A 106 12.06 3.23 -4.85
C SER A 106 11.77 3.03 -6.34
N LYS A 107 11.54 1.79 -6.78
CA LYS A 107 11.15 1.48 -8.16
C LYS A 107 9.74 1.98 -8.52
N LEU A 108 8.85 2.12 -7.55
CA LEU A 108 7.52 2.66 -7.73
C LEU A 108 7.55 4.19 -7.92
N SER A 109 8.42 4.88 -7.19
CA SER A 109 8.58 6.35 -7.24
C SER A 109 9.43 6.86 -8.42
N SER A 110 10.19 5.98 -9.08
CA SER A 110 11.12 6.36 -10.17
C SER A 110 10.51 6.23 -11.57
N ARG A 111 9.19 6.05 -11.67
CA ARG A 111 8.44 6.01 -12.94
C ARG A 111 7.72 7.32 -13.16
#